data_AF-A0A834M6B5-F1
#
_entry.id   AF-A0A834M6B5-F1
#
_cell.length_a   1.000
_cell.length_b   1.000
_cell.length_c   1.000
_cell.angle_alpha   90.00
_cell.angle_beta   90.00
_cell.angle_gamma   90.00
#
_symmetry.space_group_name_H-M   'P 1'
#
loop_
_entity.id
_entity.type
_entity.pdbx_description
1 polymer ?
#
loop_
_entity_poly.entity_id
_entity_poly.type
_entity_poly.pdbx_seq_one_letter_code
_entity_poly.pdbx_strand_id
1 'polypeptide(L)'
;MEEPFTKIVTQIFNNWTALKLAVEHSMGGPDSKQAALDFRNYMVQYCLYEHNVDIEGIQDALEDILDQEFETICEDDSPKQIAHILYRFTVLLKEGKTEECDTEFQKLPSVNADWLNQQVRNPQPVNIQSSSDSSDDDVENTVTPMEDDGWTEVKGRRRK
;
A
#
# COMPACT_ATOMS: atom_id res chain seq x y z
N MET A 1 4.87 16.07 19.80
CA MET A 1 3.67 15.22 19.60
C MET A 1 3.63 14.63 18.21
N GLU A 2 4.07 15.36 17.18
CA GLU A 2 4.14 14.83 15.81
C GLU A 2 5.09 13.63 15.67
N GLU A 3 6.35 13.76 16.09
CA GLU A 3 7.35 12.67 16.01
C GLU A 3 6.87 11.29 16.53
N PRO A 4 6.31 11.16 17.76
CA PRO A 4 5.80 9.87 18.23
C PRO A 4 4.58 9.40 17.43
N PHE A 5 3.69 10.31 17.00
CA PHE A 5 2.53 9.94 16.20
C PHE A 5 2.91 9.47 14.80
N THR A 6 3.89 10.10 14.16
CA THR A 6 4.42 9.65 12.86
C THR A 6 4.90 8.20 12.91
N LYS A 7 5.56 7.79 13.99
CA LYS A 7 5.98 6.39 14.20
C LYS A 7 4.78 5.45 14.33
N ILE A 8 3.75 5.87 15.04
CA ILE A 8 2.50 5.10 15.19
C ILE A 8 1.82 4.92 13.83
N VAL A 9 1.58 6.01 13.09
CA VAL A 9 0.95 5.95 11.75
C VAL A 9 1.78 5.08 10.80
N THR A 10 3.11 5.23 10.82
CA THR A 10 4.04 4.40 10.03
C THR A 10 3.88 2.91 10.34
N GLN A 11 3.80 2.55 11.63
CA GLN A 11 3.63 1.15 12.03
C GLN A 11 2.28 0.59 11.58
N ILE A 12 1.22 1.39 11.70
CA ILE A 12 -0.13 1.01 11.29
C ILE A 12 -0.18 0.80 9.76
N PHE A 13 0.37 1.73 8.98
CA PHE A 13 0.39 1.65 7.53
C PHE A 13 1.27 0.50 7.02
N ASN A 14 2.39 0.21 7.68
CA ASN A 14 3.21 -0.96 7.35
C ASN A 14 2.46 -2.29 7.56
N ASN A 15 1.50 -2.34 8.51
CA ASN A 15 0.65 -3.50 8.77
C ASN A 15 -0.60 -3.56 7.87
N TRP A 16 -0.96 -2.45 7.21
CA TRP A 16 -2.19 -2.39 6.44
C TRP A 16 -1.99 -3.02 5.05
N THR A 17 -2.55 -4.21 4.88
CA THR A 17 -2.30 -5.02 3.69
C THR A 17 -2.86 -4.39 2.43
N ALA A 18 -4.01 -3.71 2.48
CA ALA A 18 -4.59 -3.02 1.34
C ALA A 18 -3.63 -1.98 0.76
N LEU A 19 -3.13 -1.07 1.60
CA LEU A 19 -2.16 -0.04 1.19
C LEU A 19 -0.84 -0.66 0.69
N LYS A 20 -0.36 -1.72 1.35
CA LYS A 20 0.86 -2.41 0.93
C LYS A 20 0.72 -3.00 -0.48
N LEU A 21 -0.37 -3.71 -0.75
CA LEU A 21 -0.62 -4.30 -2.06
C LEU A 21 -0.81 -3.22 -3.14
N ALA A 22 -1.50 -2.14 -2.81
CA ALA A 22 -1.66 -1.00 -3.73
C ALA A 22 -0.30 -0.46 -4.19
N VAL A 23 0.64 -0.27 -3.26
CA VAL A 23 2.00 0.20 -3.59
C VAL A 23 2.81 -0.88 -4.31
N GLU A 24 2.78 -2.13 -3.87
CA GLU A 24 3.53 -3.23 -4.52
C GLU A 24 3.12 -3.45 -5.98
N HIS A 25 1.84 -3.24 -6.29
CA HIS A 25 1.30 -3.36 -7.64
C HIS A 25 1.27 -2.05 -8.43
N SER A 26 1.80 -0.95 -7.87
CA SER A 26 1.77 0.39 -8.48
C SER A 26 0.36 0.84 -8.87
N MET A 27 -0.63 0.49 -8.04
CA MET A 27 -1.99 1.01 -8.14
C MET A 27 -1.93 2.50 -7.81
N GLY A 28 -2.46 3.36 -8.68
CA GLY A 28 -2.21 4.82 -8.63
C GLY A 28 -0.96 5.31 -9.39
N GLY A 29 -0.22 4.40 -10.04
CA GLY A 29 0.89 4.76 -10.93
C GLY A 29 2.30 4.57 -10.34
N PRO A 30 3.34 5.01 -11.08
CA PRO A 30 4.74 4.72 -10.75
C PRO A 30 5.22 5.37 -9.45
N ASP A 31 4.54 6.43 -9.00
CA ASP A 31 4.87 7.18 -7.79
C ASP A 31 4.04 6.74 -6.57
N SER A 32 3.32 5.61 -6.64
CA SER A 32 2.49 5.06 -5.55
C SER A 32 3.21 5.00 -4.20
N LYS A 33 4.51 4.74 -4.18
CA LYS A 33 5.31 4.77 -2.95
C LYS A 33 5.44 6.17 -2.35
N GLN A 34 5.67 7.18 -3.19
CA GLN A 34 5.72 8.57 -2.75
C GLN A 34 4.34 9.01 -2.25
N ALA A 35 3.28 8.65 -2.98
CA ALA A 35 1.90 8.86 -2.55
C ALA A 35 1.62 8.24 -1.16
N ALA A 36 2.16 7.05 -0.85
CA ALA A 36 1.99 6.43 0.47
C ALA A 36 2.72 7.20 1.59
N LEU A 37 3.87 7.81 1.30
CA LEU A 37 4.58 8.68 2.24
C LEU A 37 3.81 9.97 2.49
N ASP A 38 3.25 10.55 1.44
CA ASP A 38 2.45 11.77 1.51
C ASP A 38 1.12 11.50 2.23
N PHE A 39 0.50 10.35 1.99
CA PHE A 39 -0.68 9.86 2.71
C PHE A 39 -0.40 9.74 4.21
N ARG A 40 0.72 9.12 4.60
CA ARG A 40 1.12 9.07 6.02
C ARG A 40 1.22 10.48 6.62
N ASN A 41 1.92 11.39 5.94
CA ASN A 41 2.14 12.74 6.44
C ASN A 41 0.81 13.51 6.57
N TYR A 42 -0.08 13.36 5.58
CA TYR A 42 -1.43 13.93 5.62
C TYR A 42 -2.22 13.40 6.83
N MET A 43 -2.24 12.08 7.06
CA MET A 43 -2.97 11.51 8.19
C MET A 43 -2.42 11.96 9.55
N VAL A 44 -1.11 12.12 9.67
CA VAL A 44 -0.48 12.71 10.88
C VAL A 44 -1.01 14.11 11.13
N GLN A 45 -1.06 14.95 10.08
CA GLN A 45 -1.51 16.33 10.19
C GLN A 45 -3.01 16.40 10.50
N TYR A 46 -3.83 15.66 9.75
CA TYR A 46 -5.27 15.58 9.94
C TYR A 46 -5.63 15.17 11.38
N CYS A 47 -5.03 14.09 11.87
CA CYS A 47 -5.30 13.57 13.21
C CYS A 47 -4.91 14.51 14.37
N LEU A 48 -3.81 15.25 14.24
CA LEU A 48 -3.26 16.06 15.32
C LEU A 48 -3.80 17.50 15.34
N TYR A 49 -4.00 18.10 14.17
CA TYR A 49 -4.28 19.53 14.05
C TYR A 49 -5.74 19.85 13.76
N GLU A 50 -6.50 18.90 13.21
CA GLU A 50 -7.92 19.14 12.94
C GLU A 50 -8.71 19.18 14.27
N HIS A 51 -9.65 20.12 14.36
CA HIS A 51 -10.32 20.43 15.62
C HIS A 51 -11.39 19.40 15.99
N ASN A 52 -12.08 18.84 14.99
CA ASN A 52 -13.21 17.92 15.16
C ASN A 52 -12.92 16.56 14.52
N VAL A 53 -11.73 16.02 14.74
CA VAL A 53 -11.40 14.66 14.30
C VAL A 53 -12.27 13.67 15.04
N ASP A 54 -13.04 12.89 14.30
CA ASP A 54 -13.77 11.73 14.77
C ASP A 54 -13.40 10.50 13.94
N ILE A 55 -13.98 9.34 14.30
CA ILE A 55 -13.64 8.08 13.64
C ILE A 55 -14.16 8.05 12.21
N GLU A 56 -15.35 8.60 11.97
CA GLU A 56 -15.98 8.66 10.64
C GLU A 56 -15.15 9.55 9.71
N GLY A 57 -14.75 10.75 10.14
CA GLY A 57 -13.89 11.63 9.34
C GLY A 57 -12.51 11.04 9.04
N ILE A 58 -11.91 10.29 9.97
CA ILE A 58 -10.67 9.55 9.67
C ILE A 58 -10.94 8.45 8.65
N GLN A 59 -12.03 7.68 8.80
CA GLN A 59 -12.37 6.62 7.87
C GLN A 59 -12.60 7.16 6.46
N ASP A 60 -13.42 8.20 6.33
CA ASP A 60 -13.73 8.85 5.05
C ASP A 60 -12.44 9.36 4.39
N ALA A 61 -11.54 10.01 5.16
CA ALA A 61 -10.26 10.47 4.65
C ALA A 61 -9.34 9.32 4.19
N LEU A 62 -9.36 8.18 4.88
CA LEU A 62 -8.59 6.99 4.49
C LEU A 62 -9.14 6.37 3.19
N GLU A 63 -10.46 6.26 3.07
CA GLU A 63 -11.14 5.70 1.90
C GLU A 63 -11.00 6.62 0.68
N ASP A 64 -11.20 7.93 0.86
CA ASP A 64 -11.03 8.93 -0.20
C ASP A 64 -9.63 8.90 -0.79
N ILE A 65 -8.59 8.80 0.05
CA ILE A 65 -7.20 8.76 -0.44
C ILE A 65 -6.91 7.43 -1.12
N LEU A 66 -7.41 6.31 -0.62
CA LEU A 66 -7.24 5.02 -1.29
C LEU A 66 -7.92 4.98 -2.66
N ASP A 67 -9.10 5.57 -2.80
CA ASP A 67 -9.79 5.65 -4.09
C ASP A 67 -9.08 6.62 -5.04
N GLN A 68 -8.76 7.84 -4.58
CA GLN A 68 -8.23 8.91 -5.43
C GLN A 68 -6.75 8.70 -5.81
N GLU A 69 -5.90 8.31 -4.87
CA GLU A 69 -4.45 8.21 -5.09
C GLU A 69 -4.00 6.80 -5.49
N PHE A 70 -4.78 5.76 -5.16
CA PHE A 70 -4.40 4.37 -5.39
C PHE A 70 -5.41 3.58 -6.23
N GLU A 71 -6.52 4.19 -6.68
CA GLU A 71 -7.61 3.49 -7.39
C GLU A 71 -8.05 2.21 -6.67
N THR A 72 -8.08 2.25 -5.33
CA THR A 72 -8.28 1.08 -4.48
C THR A 72 -9.48 1.27 -3.57
N ILE A 73 -10.48 0.40 -3.70
CA ILE A 73 -11.64 0.35 -2.81
C ILE A 73 -11.49 -0.87 -1.90
N CYS A 74 -11.54 -0.67 -0.58
CA CYS A 74 -11.45 -1.74 0.40
C CYS A 74 -12.85 -2.24 0.79
N GLU A 75 -13.15 -3.52 0.55
CA GLU A 75 -14.42 -4.14 0.93
C GLU A 75 -14.36 -4.86 2.30
N ASP A 76 -13.19 -4.86 2.95
CA ASP A 76 -12.88 -5.71 4.12
C ASP A 76 -12.98 -5.00 5.48
N ASP A 77 -13.72 -3.88 5.56
CA ASP A 77 -13.82 -3.00 6.75
C ASP A 77 -12.44 -2.54 7.30
N SER A 78 -11.35 -2.76 6.57
CA SER A 78 -10.01 -2.43 7.04
C SER A 78 -9.79 -0.93 7.23
N PRO A 79 -10.29 0.00 6.37
CA PRO A 79 -10.16 1.44 6.61
C PRO A 79 -10.79 1.86 7.94
N LYS A 80 -11.97 1.33 8.24
CA LYS A 80 -12.67 1.56 9.50
C LYS A 80 -11.87 1.08 10.71
N GLN A 81 -11.30 -0.13 10.65
CA GLN A 81 -10.45 -0.64 11.74
C GLN A 81 -9.22 0.23 11.95
N ILE A 82 -8.56 0.66 10.87
CA ILE A 82 -7.43 1.59 10.95
C ILE A 82 -7.85 2.93 11.55
N ALA A 83 -9.01 3.46 11.16
CA ALA A 83 -9.55 4.72 11.69
C ALA A 83 -9.77 4.66 13.22
N HIS A 84 -10.35 3.57 13.72
CA HIS A 84 -10.50 3.34 15.17
C HIS A 84 -9.16 3.34 15.92
N ILE A 85 -8.14 2.68 15.35
CA ILE A 85 -6.81 2.61 15.96
C ILE A 85 -6.17 4.01 15.98
N LEU A 86 -6.18 4.72 14.85
CA LEU A 86 -5.64 6.06 14.73
C LEU A 86 -6.31 7.02 15.72
N TYR A 87 -7.65 7.06 15.73
CA TYR A 87 -8.43 7.89 16.64
C TYR A 87 -8.03 7.65 18.10
N ARG A 88 -7.90 6.38 18.51
CA ARG A 88 -7.50 6.04 19.87
C ARG A 88 -6.15 6.63 20.25
N PHE A 89 -5.15 6.55 19.37
CA PHE A 89 -3.84 7.17 19.60
C PHE A 89 -3.93 8.70 19.61
N THR A 90 -4.78 9.32 18.78
CA THR A 90 -4.97 10.78 18.83
C THR A 90 -5.50 11.24 20.18
N VAL A 91 -6.49 10.54 20.74
CA VAL A 91 -7.07 10.86 22.05
C VAL A 91 -6.03 10.70 23.15
N LEU A 92 -5.30 9.59 23.17
CA LEU A 92 -4.24 9.33 24.18
C LEU A 92 -3.15 10.41 24.15
N LEU A 93 -2.75 10.86 22.96
CA LEU A 93 -1.77 11.94 22.80
C LEU A 93 -2.32 13.31 23.20
N LYS A 94 -3.56 13.62 22.85
CA LYS A 94 -4.24 14.88 23.24
C LYS A 94 -4.45 14.95 24.76
N GLU A 95 -4.69 13.82 25.42
CA GLU A 95 -4.82 13.71 26.88
C GLU A 95 -3.46 13.65 27.62
N GLY A 96 -2.34 13.53 26.91
CA GLY A 96 -1.00 13.44 27.50
C GLY A 96 -0.71 12.10 28.20
N LYS A 97 -1.48 11.05 27.91
CA LYS A 97 -1.32 9.71 28.48
C LYS A 97 -0.25 8.91 27.72
N THR A 98 1.00 9.34 27.82
CA THR A 98 2.12 8.73 27.10
C THR A 98 2.36 7.27 27.48
N GLU A 99 2.14 6.90 28.75
CA GLU A 99 2.30 5.50 29.20
C GLU A 99 1.28 4.57 28.54
N GLU A 100 0.00 4.95 28.52
CA GLU A 100 -1.04 4.17 27.86
C GLU A 100 -0.79 4.09 26.35
N CYS A 101 -0.35 5.19 25.73
CA CYS A 101 0.05 5.24 24.33
C CYS A 101 1.16 4.21 24.02
N ASP A 102 2.21 4.14 24.85
CA ASP A 102 3.28 3.17 24.67
C ASP A 102 2.79 1.72 24.84
N THR A 103 1.90 1.46 25.80
CA THR A 103 1.32 0.11 25.97
C THR A 103 0.46 -0.31 24.78
N GLU A 104 -0.32 0.61 24.21
CA GLU A 104 -1.10 0.34 23.00
C GLU A 104 -0.21 0.18 21.76
N PHE A 105 0.86 0.95 21.66
CA PHE A 105 1.84 0.82 20.59
C PHE A 105 2.52 -0.55 20.62
N GLN A 106 2.85 -1.07 21.81
CA GLN A 106 3.44 -2.41 21.97
C GLN A 106 2.46 -3.55 21.61
N LYS A 107 1.15 -3.31 21.61
CA LYS A 107 0.14 -4.29 21.17
C LYS A 107 0.02 -4.37 19.66
N LEU A 108 0.45 -3.34 18.93
CA LEU A 108 0.44 -3.38 17.48
C LEU A 108 1.38 -4.48 16.99
N PRO A 109 1.02 -5.21 15.91
CA PRO A 109 1.89 -6.22 15.37
C PRO A 109 3.23 -5.58 14.95
N SER A 110 4.32 -6.19 15.40
CA SER A 110 5.66 -5.82 14.96
C SER A 110 5.86 -6.32 13.53
N VAL A 111 5.95 -5.40 12.57
CA VAL A 111 6.27 -5.75 11.18
C VAL A 111 7.77 -5.94 11.04
N ASN A 112 8.19 -7.09 10.52
CA ASN A 112 9.61 -7.37 10.27
C ASN A 112 10.20 -6.60 9.07
N ALA A 113 9.34 -5.96 8.27
CA ALA A 113 9.71 -5.24 7.05
C ALA A 113 9.04 -3.86 6.99
N ASP A 114 9.83 -2.81 7.18
CA ASP A 114 9.42 -1.41 6.99
C ASP A 114 9.48 -1.05 5.50
N TRP A 115 8.49 -1.51 4.73
CA TRP A 115 8.44 -1.30 3.28
C TRP A 115 8.19 0.19 2.95
N LEU A 116 7.51 0.91 3.83
CA LEU A 116 7.14 2.31 3.65
C LEU A 116 8.37 3.22 3.70
N ASN A 117 9.27 3.03 4.68
CA ASN A 117 10.50 3.83 4.78
C ASN A 117 11.71 3.25 4.03
N GLN A 118 11.64 2.01 3.55
CA GLN A 118 12.71 1.45 2.72
C GLN A 118 12.90 2.33 1.48
N GLN A 119 14.09 2.91 1.31
CA GLN A 119 14.39 3.59 0.05
C GLN A 119 14.33 2.57 -1.09
N VAL A 120 13.66 2.93 -2.19
CA VAL A 120 13.82 2.20 -3.46
C VAL A 120 15.29 2.31 -3.78
N ARG A 121 16.05 1.22 -3.59
CA ARG A 121 17.39 1.13 -4.15
C ARG A 121 17.18 1.22 -5.65
N ASN A 122 17.42 2.41 -6.21
CA ASN A 122 17.49 2.61 -7.64
C ASN A 122 18.46 1.53 -8.14
N PRO A 123 18.03 0.52 -8.93
CA PRO A 123 18.99 -0.35 -9.57
C PRO A 123 19.81 0.59 -10.45
N GLN A 124 21.06 0.82 -10.05
CA GLN A 124 22.05 1.45 -10.92
C GLN A 124 21.94 0.73 -12.27
N PRO A 125 21.88 1.45 -13.40
CA PRO A 125 21.88 0.79 -14.69
C PRO A 125 23.12 -0.11 -14.73
N VAL A 126 22.90 -1.42 -14.78
CA VAL A 126 23.95 -2.35 -15.12
C VAL A 126 24.47 -1.88 -16.47
N ASN A 127 25.68 -1.33 -16.48
CA ASN A 127 26.39 -0.99 -17.70
C ASN A 127 26.74 -2.32 -18.38
N ILE A 128 25.76 -2.91 -19.06
CA ILE A 128 25.96 -4.02 -19.97
C ILE A 128 26.81 -3.42 -21.08
N GLN A 129 28.12 -3.63 -20.99
CA GLN A 129 29.03 -3.36 -22.07
C GLN A 129 28.55 -4.17 -23.27
N SER A 130 27.93 -3.48 -24.21
CA SER A 130 27.59 -3.95 -25.53
C SER A 130 28.87 -4.40 -26.23
N SER A 131 29.16 -5.70 -26.19
CA SER A 131 30.00 -6.33 -27.19
C SER A 131 29.10 -6.74 -28.34
N SER A 132 29.02 -5.88 -29.36
CA SER A 132 28.46 -6.26 -30.65
C SER A 132 29.41 -7.27 -31.30
N ASP A 133 28.94 -8.47 -31.58
CA ASP A 133 29.49 -9.29 -32.64
C ASP A 133 28.36 -9.67 -33.59
N SER A 134 28.63 -9.35 -34.85
CA SER A 134 27.69 -9.28 -35.96
C SER A 134 27.54 -10.67 -36.57
N SER A 135 26.31 -11.13 -36.78
CA SER A 135 26.04 -12.17 -37.78
C SER A 135 24.72 -11.85 -38.47
N ASP A 136 24.90 -11.66 -39.76
CA ASP A 136 23.98 -11.29 -40.82
C ASP A 136 23.27 -12.57 -41.27
N ASP A 137 21.94 -12.61 -41.19
CA ASP A 137 21.13 -13.53 -41.98
C ASP A 137 19.78 -12.87 -42.26
N ASP A 138 19.52 -12.79 -43.56
CA ASP A 138 18.47 -12.04 -44.22
C ASP A 138 17.26 -12.97 -44.53
N VAL A 139 16.11 -12.35 -44.80
CA VAL A 139 14.87 -12.83 -45.47
C VAL A 139 13.69 -13.51 -44.72
N GLU A 140 12.54 -12.84 -44.87
CA GLU A 140 11.22 -13.33 -45.33
C GLU A 140 10.08 -13.66 -44.33
N ASN A 141 9.25 -12.62 -44.09
CA ASN A 141 7.79 -12.59 -44.13
C ASN A 141 6.99 -13.92 -44.16
N THR A 142 6.32 -14.30 -43.07
CA THR A 142 5.04 -15.05 -43.13
C THR A 142 4.18 -14.87 -41.86
N VAL A 143 3.04 -14.19 -42.05
CA VAL A 143 1.67 -14.45 -41.53
C VAL A 143 1.50 -15.07 -40.13
N THR A 144 0.82 -14.33 -39.26
CA THR A 144 0.23 -14.74 -37.96
C THR A 144 -0.82 -15.86 -38.10
N PRO A 145 -0.70 -16.96 -37.34
CA PRO A 145 -1.84 -17.82 -37.01
C PRO A 145 -2.36 -17.46 -35.61
N MET A 146 -3.62 -17.01 -35.54
CA MET A 146 -4.42 -17.07 -34.31
C MET A 146 -4.55 -18.54 -33.89
N GLU A 147 -4.07 -18.89 -32.70
CA GLU A 147 -4.45 -20.15 -32.06
C GLU A 147 -5.54 -19.87 -31.04
N ASP A 148 -6.71 -20.39 -31.40
CA ASP A 148 -7.98 -20.37 -30.70
C ASP A 148 -7.90 -21.38 -29.55
N ASP A 149 -7.50 -20.94 -28.36
CA ASP A 149 -7.46 -21.81 -27.17
C ASP A 149 -8.89 -22.07 -26.66
N GLY A 150 -9.43 -23.18 -27.17
CA GLY A 150 -10.71 -23.75 -26.81
C GLY A 150 -10.79 -24.15 -25.34
N TRP A 151 -11.83 -23.67 -24.67
CA TRP A 151 -12.20 -24.05 -23.31
C TRP A 151 -12.49 -25.56 -23.19
N THR A 152 -11.85 -26.22 -22.23
CA THR A 152 -12.07 -27.64 -21.92
C THR A 152 -13.25 -27.81 -20.97
N GLU A 153 -14.36 -28.38 -21.45
CA GLU A 153 -15.57 -28.63 -20.67
C GLU A 153 -15.41 -29.84 -19.72
N VAL A 154 -15.47 -29.63 -18.41
CA VAL A 154 -15.34 -30.69 -17.39
C VAL A 154 -16.73 -31.25 -17.03
N LYS A 155 -17.08 -32.44 -17.54
CA LYS A 155 -18.32 -33.15 -17.18
C LYS A 155 -18.25 -33.76 -15.78
N GLY A 156 -18.99 -33.18 -14.83
CA GLY A 156 -19.18 -33.71 -13.48
C GLY A 156 -19.95 -35.03 -13.46
N ARG A 157 -19.38 -36.05 -12.80
CA ARG A 157 -19.98 -37.39 -12.67
C ARG A 157 -20.80 -37.46 -11.38
N ARG A 158 -22.15 -37.42 -11.50
CA ARG A 158 -23.08 -37.68 -10.40
C ARG A 158 -22.93 -39.13 -9.90
N ARG A 159 -22.74 -39.30 -8.59
CA ARG A 159 -22.80 -40.59 -7.90
C ARG A 159 -24.26 -40.96 -7.63
N LYS A 160 -24.61 -42.23 -7.86
CA LYS A 160 -25.83 -42.87 -7.36
C LYS A 160 -25.47 -43.71 -6.16
#